data_AF-A0AAY5L5A9-F1
#
_entry.id   AF-A0AAY5L5A9-F1
#
_cell.length_a   1.000
_cell.length_b   1.000
_cell.length_c   1.000
_cell.angle_alpha   90.00
_cell.angle_beta   90.00
_cell.angle_gamma   90.00
#
_symmetry.space_group_name_H-M   'P 1'
#
loop_
_entity.id
_entity.type
_entity.pdbx_description
1 polymer ?
#
loop_
_entity_poly.entity_id
_entity_poly.type
_entity_poly.pdbx_seq_one_letter_code
_entity_poly.pdbx_strand_id
1 'polypeptide(L)'
;MAVASKHLGVWSWSRQFPEFQTEMGKKGDLSNFERGMVVGARRAGLSISQSAQLLGFSRSTISRVYKEWCEKGKTSSMRQSCGRKCLVDARGQRRMGRLIQADRRATLTEITTRYNRGMQQSICEATTRTTLRRMGYNSRKIGKRGYNLHELTKIGQLKTGRMLPGLMSLDFR
;
A
#
# COMPACT_ATOMS: atom_id res chain seq x y z
N MET A 1 -53.99 -0.63 19.64
CA MET A 1 -53.43 -1.92 19.17
C MET A 1 -52.54 -1.66 17.96
N ALA A 2 -51.35 -2.28 17.93
CA ALA A 2 -50.43 -2.32 16.79
C ALA A 2 -51.12 -2.96 15.56
N VAL A 3 -50.71 -2.79 14.30
CA VAL A 3 -49.46 -3.32 13.72
C VAL A 3 -49.07 -2.55 12.45
N ALA A 4 -47.77 -2.50 12.24
CA ALA A 4 -47.00 -1.87 11.18
C ALA A 4 -47.29 -2.36 9.75
N SER A 5 -47.02 -1.50 8.77
CA SER A 5 -46.83 -1.91 7.37
C SER A 5 -45.62 -1.20 6.77
N LYS A 6 -44.48 -1.91 6.76
CA LYS A 6 -43.26 -1.56 6.02
C LYS A 6 -42.59 -2.87 5.60
N HIS A 7 -42.83 -3.35 4.37
CA HIS A 7 -41.91 -4.29 3.73
C HIS A 7 -42.23 -4.56 2.25
N LEU A 8 -41.74 -3.72 1.33
CA LEU A 8 -41.47 -4.15 -0.05
C LEU A 8 -40.34 -3.27 -0.60
N GLY A 9 -39.17 -3.87 -0.89
CA GLY A 9 -38.05 -3.14 -1.51
C GLY A 9 -36.68 -3.80 -1.42
N VAL A 10 -36.48 -4.78 -0.52
CA VAL A 10 -35.16 -5.41 -0.33
C VAL A 10 -34.83 -6.47 -1.39
N TRP A 11 -35.86 -7.06 -2.03
CA TRP A 11 -35.69 -8.22 -2.91
C TRP A 11 -35.28 -7.90 -4.36
N SER A 12 -35.31 -6.63 -4.78
CA SER A 12 -34.98 -6.26 -6.18
C SER A 12 -33.48 -6.11 -6.43
N TRP A 13 -32.68 -5.80 -5.41
CA TRP A 13 -31.25 -5.53 -5.58
C TRP A 13 -30.39 -6.80 -5.57
N SER A 14 -30.85 -7.86 -4.91
CA SER A 14 -30.12 -9.14 -4.79
C SER A 14 -30.02 -9.92 -6.10
N ARG A 15 -30.80 -9.56 -7.14
CA ARG A 15 -30.67 -10.13 -8.50
C ARG A 15 -29.66 -9.40 -9.38
N GLN A 16 -29.27 -8.16 -9.02
CA GLN A 16 -28.54 -7.30 -9.93
C GLN A 16 -27.02 -7.56 -9.93
N PHE A 17 -26.44 -8.13 -8.87
CA PHE A 17 -24.99 -8.32 -8.76
C PHE A 17 -24.58 -9.56 -7.94
N PRO A 18 -24.61 -10.78 -8.53
CA PRO A 18 -24.19 -12.01 -7.85
C PRO A 18 -22.66 -12.18 -7.76
N GLU A 19 -21.87 -11.36 -8.45
CA GLU A 19 -20.41 -11.50 -8.58
C GLU A 19 -19.60 -11.06 -7.33
N PHE A 20 -20.25 -10.54 -6.29
CA PHE A 20 -19.55 -9.96 -5.12
C PHE A 20 -19.39 -10.89 -3.92
N GLN A 21 -19.73 -12.17 -4.06
CA GLN A 21 -19.44 -13.18 -3.02
C GLN A 21 -17.95 -13.47 -2.98
N THR A 22 -17.19 -12.57 -2.34
CA THR A 22 -15.75 -12.70 -2.19
C THR A 22 -15.46 -13.54 -0.96
N GLU A 23 -14.81 -14.68 -1.18
CA GLU A 23 -14.34 -15.60 -0.15
C GLU A 23 -13.52 -14.87 0.94
N MET A 24 -13.91 -15.09 2.19
CA MET A 24 -13.21 -14.60 3.37
C MET A 24 -11.91 -15.38 3.57
N GLY A 25 -10.80 -14.86 3.04
CA GLY A 25 -9.46 -15.41 3.27
C GLY A 25 -8.29 -14.47 2.98
N LYS A 26 -8.53 -13.21 2.58
CA LYS A 26 -7.46 -12.29 2.17
C LYS A 26 -7.10 -11.34 3.31
N LYS A 27 -5.87 -11.48 3.82
CA LYS A 27 -5.23 -10.67 4.88
C LYS A 27 -4.89 -9.25 4.39
N GLY A 28 -5.82 -8.57 3.72
CA GLY A 28 -5.66 -7.25 3.13
C GLY A 28 -6.60 -6.22 3.77
N ASP A 29 -6.16 -4.97 3.84
CA ASP A 29 -7.07 -3.85 4.14
C ASP A 29 -8.08 -3.69 2.99
N LEU A 30 -9.32 -3.30 3.31
CA LEU A 30 -10.34 -2.99 2.30
C LEU A 30 -9.86 -1.88 1.37
N SER A 31 -10.15 -2.04 0.07
CA SER A 31 -9.93 -1.00 -0.92
C SER A 31 -10.76 0.24 -0.62
N ASN A 32 -10.32 1.41 -1.09
CA ASN A 32 -11.06 2.66 -0.90
C ASN A 32 -12.48 2.59 -1.49
N PHE A 33 -12.65 1.81 -2.57
CA PHE A 33 -13.95 1.58 -3.18
C PHE A 33 -14.88 0.77 -2.26
N GLU A 34 -14.43 -0.36 -1.73
CA GLU A 34 -15.21 -1.19 -0.80
C GLU A 34 -15.57 -0.42 0.47
N ARG A 35 -14.65 0.41 1.00
CA ARG A 35 -14.94 1.30 2.13
C ARG A 35 -15.99 2.35 1.78
N GLY A 36 -15.94 2.87 0.55
CA GLY A 36 -16.96 3.76 -0.01
C GLY A 36 -18.34 3.09 -0.05
N MET A 37 -18.42 1.83 -0.49
CA MET A 37 -19.66 1.06 -0.51
C MET A 37 -20.24 0.87 0.89
N VAL A 38 -19.39 0.57 1.90
CA VAL A 38 -19.82 0.45 3.30
C VAL A 38 -20.42 1.77 3.81
N VAL A 39 -19.77 2.90 3.53
CA VAL A 39 -20.29 4.22 3.93
C VAL A 39 -21.59 4.53 3.19
N GLY A 40 -21.68 4.24 1.89
CA GLY A 40 -22.89 4.42 1.09
C GLY A 40 -24.08 3.63 1.64
N ALA A 41 -23.90 2.33 1.89
CA ALA A 41 -24.93 1.46 2.46
C ALA A 41 -25.45 1.98 3.81
N ARG A 42 -24.55 2.45 4.69
CA ARG A 42 -24.91 3.00 5.99
C ARG A 42 -25.62 4.36 5.89
N ARG A 43 -25.21 5.22 4.96
CA ARG A 43 -25.90 6.50 4.68
C ARG A 43 -27.29 6.30 4.06
N ALA A 44 -27.48 5.20 3.33
CA ALA A 44 -28.79 4.79 2.82
C ALA A 44 -29.75 4.22 3.89
N GLY A 45 -29.33 4.19 5.17
CA GLY A 45 -30.16 3.74 6.29
C GLY A 45 -30.17 2.23 6.52
N LEU A 46 -29.37 1.45 5.79
CA LEU A 46 -29.27 0.00 5.99
C LEU A 46 -28.62 -0.30 7.34
N SER A 47 -29.16 -1.26 8.09
CA SER A 47 -28.56 -1.73 9.35
C SER A 47 -27.18 -2.39 9.13
N ILE A 48 -26.40 -2.58 10.20
CA ILE A 48 -25.08 -3.22 10.11
C ILE A 48 -25.20 -4.64 9.55
N SER A 49 -26.20 -5.40 9.99
CA SER A 49 -26.44 -6.77 9.52
C SER A 49 -26.88 -6.82 8.06
N GLN A 50 -27.76 -5.91 7.63
CA GLN A 50 -28.17 -5.81 6.23
C GLN A 50 -27.01 -5.40 5.32
N SER A 51 -26.18 -4.45 5.76
CA SER A 51 -24.99 -4.03 5.01
C SER A 51 -23.97 -5.17 4.90
N ALA A 52 -23.84 -6.00 5.95
CA ALA A 52 -22.95 -7.16 5.98
C ALA A 52 -23.39 -8.23 4.99
N GLN A 53 -24.69 -8.54 4.99
CA GLN A 53 -25.28 -9.47 4.03
C GLN A 53 -25.17 -8.96 2.59
N LEU A 54 -25.41 -7.66 2.37
CA LEU A 54 -25.37 -7.05 1.05
C LEU A 54 -23.95 -7.05 0.44
N LEU A 55 -22.95 -6.65 1.23
CA LEU A 55 -21.57 -6.47 0.75
C LEU A 55 -20.70 -7.72 0.93
N GLY A 56 -21.22 -8.76 1.58
CA GLY A 56 -20.46 -9.97 1.92
C GLY A 56 -19.37 -9.76 2.97
N PHE A 57 -19.36 -8.62 3.67
CA PHE A 57 -18.38 -8.32 4.71
C PHE A 57 -18.85 -8.72 6.10
N SER A 58 -17.91 -9.02 6.99
CA SER A 58 -18.24 -9.24 8.39
C SER A 58 -18.86 -7.99 9.04
N ARG A 59 -19.78 -8.20 10.00
CA ARG A 59 -20.41 -7.12 10.77
C ARG A 59 -19.37 -6.25 11.49
N SER A 60 -18.28 -6.85 11.97
CA SER A 60 -17.18 -6.14 12.65
C SER A 60 -16.39 -5.25 11.68
N THR A 61 -16.13 -5.72 10.45
CA THR A 61 -15.52 -4.91 9.40
C THR A 61 -16.36 -3.67 9.09
N ILE A 62 -17.66 -3.85 8.92
CA ILE A 62 -18.59 -2.74 8.62
C ILE A 62 -18.65 -1.74 9.77
N SER A 63 -18.79 -2.23 11.00
CA SER A 63 -18.79 -1.39 12.20
C SER A 63 -17.50 -0.57 12.30
N ARG A 64 -16.35 -1.22 12.07
CA ARG A 64 -15.04 -0.57 12.13
C ARG A 64 -14.87 0.50 11.04
N VAL A 65 -15.21 0.20 9.79
CA VAL A 65 -15.11 1.16 8.68
C VAL A 65 -16.04 2.36 8.91
N TYR A 66 -17.27 2.10 9.33
CA TYR A 66 -18.24 3.16 9.57
C TYR A 66 -17.80 4.05 10.74
N LYS A 67 -17.30 3.47 11.83
CA LYS A 67 -16.73 4.22 12.96
C LYS A 67 -15.52 5.07 12.53
N GLU A 68 -14.56 4.48 11.81
CA GLU A 68 -13.39 5.21 11.30
C GLU A 68 -13.81 6.37 10.37
N TRP A 69 -14.87 6.20 9.57
CA TRP A 69 -15.43 7.27 8.74
C TRP A 69 -16.10 8.36 9.57
N CYS A 70 -16.92 8.01 10.57
CA CYS A 70 -17.54 9.00 11.47
C CYS A 70 -16.50 9.85 12.22
N GLU A 71 -15.39 9.24 12.65
CA GLU A 71 -14.33 9.94 13.40
C GLU A 71 -13.46 10.83 12.51
N LYS A 72 -13.13 10.39 11.29
CA LYS A 72 -12.11 11.04 10.44
C LYS A 72 -12.68 11.73 9.20
N GLY A 73 -13.95 11.52 8.87
CA GLY A 73 -14.61 12.01 7.66
C GLY A 73 -14.05 11.46 6.35
N LYS A 74 -13.16 10.45 6.39
CA LYS A 74 -12.41 9.94 5.23
C LYS A 74 -12.62 8.44 5.07
N THR A 75 -12.90 8.02 3.84
CA THR A 75 -13.00 6.59 3.44
C THR A 75 -11.65 5.95 3.17
N SER A 76 -10.58 6.73 2.98
CA SER A 76 -9.23 6.22 2.76
C SER A 76 -8.56 5.76 4.05
N SER A 77 -7.91 4.59 4.02
CA SER A 77 -7.16 4.08 5.16
C SER A 77 -5.74 4.63 5.11
N MET A 78 -5.38 5.51 6.05
CA MET A 78 -4.00 6.02 6.17
C MET A 78 -3.05 4.98 6.83
N ARG A 79 -3.49 3.72 6.99
CA ARG A 79 -2.63 2.68 7.58
C ARG A 79 -1.35 2.44 6.79
N GLN A 80 -1.34 2.66 5.47
CA GLN A 80 -0.14 2.46 4.67
C GLN A 80 1.01 3.40 5.06
N SER A 81 0.72 4.59 5.58
CA SER A 81 1.73 5.51 6.10
C SER A 81 1.94 5.38 7.61
N CYS A 82 1.24 4.47 8.28
CA CYS A 82 1.46 4.19 9.69
C CYS A 82 2.51 3.08 9.83
N GLY A 83 3.62 3.41 10.47
CA GLY A 83 4.74 2.51 10.63
C GLY A 83 5.80 3.09 11.54
N ARG A 84 6.72 2.23 12.00
CA ARG A 84 7.86 2.67 12.83
C ARG A 84 8.72 3.62 12.01
N LYS A 85 8.87 4.87 12.47
CA LYS A 85 9.79 5.85 11.88
C LYS A 85 11.20 5.24 11.84
N CYS A 86 11.88 5.42 10.72
CA CYS A 86 13.26 4.94 10.57
C CYS A 86 14.18 5.91 11.32
N LEU A 87 15.10 5.38 12.12
CA LEU A 87 16.13 6.20 12.77
C LEU A 87 17.14 6.78 11.76
N VAL A 88 17.24 6.17 10.58
CA VAL A 88 18.08 6.62 9.48
C VAL A 88 17.20 7.19 8.37
N ASP A 89 17.29 8.50 8.16
CA ASP A 89 16.59 9.20 7.08
C ASP A 89 17.22 8.89 5.71
N ALA A 90 16.56 9.33 4.63
CA ALA A 90 17.08 9.20 3.26
C ALA A 90 18.49 9.80 3.10
N ARG A 91 18.82 10.89 3.83
CA ARG A 91 20.17 11.48 3.84
C ARG A 91 21.18 10.53 4.51
N GLY A 92 20.80 9.92 5.63
CA GLY A 92 21.62 8.93 6.32
C GLY A 92 21.87 7.70 5.47
N GLN A 93 20.85 7.21 4.76
CA GLN A 93 21.00 6.12 3.78
C GLN A 93 22.00 6.46 2.68
N ARG A 94 21.94 7.67 2.09
CA ARG A 94 22.92 8.11 1.08
C ARG A 94 24.34 8.13 1.62
N ARG A 95 24.55 8.64 2.83
CA ARG A 95 25.87 8.67 3.48
C ARG A 95 26.41 7.26 3.69
N MET A 96 25.56 6.35 4.19
CA MET A 96 25.93 4.95 4.39
C MET A 96 26.26 4.26 3.06
N GLY A 97 25.54 4.57 1.98
CA GLY A 97 25.89 4.14 0.62
C GLY A 97 27.29 4.59 0.18
N ARG A 98 27.69 5.84 0.49
CA ARG A 98 29.04 6.35 0.19
C ARG A 98 30.12 5.60 0.98
N LEU A 99 29.88 5.31 2.27
CA LEU A 99 30.82 4.56 3.11
C LEU A 99 31.08 3.15 2.55
N ILE A 100 30.03 2.47 2.10
CA ILE A 100 30.13 1.12 1.50
C ILE A 100 30.81 1.18 0.12
N GLN A 101 30.55 2.23 -0.66
CA GLN A 101 31.18 2.41 -1.97
C GLN A 101 32.68 2.65 -1.84
N ALA A 102 33.10 3.43 -0.84
CA ALA A 102 34.51 3.65 -0.52
C ALA A 102 35.17 2.34 -0.08
N ASP A 103 34.61 1.68 0.95
CA ASP A 103 35.17 0.44 1.49
C ASP A 103 34.17 -0.70 1.39
N ARG A 104 34.19 -1.36 0.22
CA ARG A 104 33.28 -2.49 -0.06
C ARG A 104 33.46 -3.65 0.92
N ARG A 105 34.66 -3.86 1.46
CA ARG A 105 34.95 -4.95 2.40
C ARG A 105 34.77 -4.57 3.88
N ALA A 106 34.30 -3.35 4.16
CA ALA A 106 34.15 -2.87 5.53
C ALA A 106 33.21 -3.76 6.35
N THR A 107 33.60 -4.03 7.59
CA THR A 107 32.78 -4.80 8.51
C THR A 107 31.62 -3.95 9.04
N LEU A 108 30.58 -4.61 9.57
CA LEU A 108 29.40 -3.91 10.06
C LEU A 108 29.71 -2.96 11.22
N THR A 109 30.68 -3.32 12.06
CA THR A 109 31.19 -2.50 13.17
C THR A 109 31.90 -1.25 12.63
N GLU A 110 32.78 -1.40 11.65
CA GLU A 110 33.49 -0.30 10.96
C GLU A 110 32.53 0.67 10.27
N ILE A 111 31.50 0.16 9.60
CA ILE A 111 30.48 1.01 8.95
C ILE A 111 29.75 1.83 10.02
N THR A 112 29.41 1.20 11.15
CA THR A 112 28.67 1.85 12.25
C THR A 112 29.51 2.94 12.92
N THR A 113 30.77 2.66 13.24
CA THR A 113 31.68 3.64 13.87
C THR A 113 31.95 4.84 12.95
N ARG A 114 32.20 4.59 11.67
CA ARG A 114 32.41 5.66 10.67
C ARG A 114 31.15 6.47 10.40
N TYR A 115 29.98 5.83 10.41
CA TYR A 115 28.72 6.54 10.31
C TYR A 115 28.47 7.41 11.55
N ASN A 116 28.78 6.94 12.75
CA ASN A 116 28.54 7.73 13.96
C ASN A 116 29.49 8.94 14.09
N ARG A 117 30.65 8.94 13.39
CA ARG A 117 31.56 10.09 13.35
C ARG A 117 30.84 11.33 12.81
N GLY A 118 30.69 12.36 13.65
CA GLY A 118 30.08 13.64 13.31
C GLY A 118 28.54 13.65 13.29
N MET A 119 27.88 12.63 13.86
CA MET A 119 26.41 12.61 14.02
C MET A 119 26.02 12.97 15.45
N GLN A 120 24.97 13.78 15.60
CA GLN A 120 24.39 14.12 16.91
C GLN A 120 23.68 12.93 17.57
N GLN A 121 23.17 12.00 16.76
CA GLN A 121 22.54 10.77 17.22
C GLN A 121 23.31 9.58 16.67
N SER A 122 23.90 8.80 17.58
CA SER A 122 24.58 7.55 17.23
C SER A 122 23.57 6.44 16.96
N ILE A 123 23.92 5.55 16.02
CA ILE A 123 23.16 4.34 15.75
C ILE A 123 23.93 3.11 16.24
N CYS A 124 23.16 2.12 16.71
CA CYS A 124 23.66 0.80 17.01
C CYS A 124 23.80 -0.05 15.74
N GLU A 125 24.65 -1.08 15.84
CA GLU A 125 24.90 -2.05 14.77
C GLU A 125 23.62 -2.70 14.22
N ALA A 126 22.64 -2.99 15.06
CA ALA A 126 21.36 -3.57 14.63
C ALA A 126 20.59 -2.62 13.69
N THR A 127 20.67 -1.31 13.92
CA THR A 127 20.05 -0.29 13.05
C THR A 127 20.81 -0.17 11.74
N THR A 128 22.14 -0.19 11.78
CA THR A 128 23.00 -0.25 10.59
C THR A 128 22.62 -1.46 9.74
N ARG A 129 22.56 -2.67 10.34
CA ARG A 129 22.17 -3.92 9.66
C ARG A 129 20.81 -3.82 8.99
N THR A 130 19.82 -3.30 9.70
CA THR A 130 18.45 -3.16 9.18
C THR A 130 18.41 -2.22 8.00
N THR A 131 19.15 -1.12 8.08
CA THR A 131 19.19 -0.12 7.02
C THR A 131 19.92 -0.64 5.79
N LEU A 132 21.04 -1.35 5.98
CA LEU A 132 21.77 -2.04 4.92
C LEU A 132 20.88 -3.03 4.16
N ARG A 133 20.10 -3.86 4.88
CA ARG A 133 19.13 -4.79 4.28
C ARG A 133 18.06 -4.06 3.47
N ARG A 134 17.51 -2.97 4.00
CA ARG A 134 16.52 -2.13 3.28
C ARG A 134 17.10 -1.49 2.01
N MET A 135 18.39 -1.19 2.03
CA MET A 135 19.13 -0.69 0.87
C MET A 135 19.58 -1.80 -0.10
N GLY A 136 19.33 -3.08 0.22
CA GLY A 136 19.67 -4.23 -0.64
C GLY A 136 21.06 -4.84 -0.39
N TYR A 137 21.81 -4.38 0.61
CA TYR A 137 23.08 -4.99 1.01
C TYR A 137 22.83 -6.22 1.88
N ASN A 138 22.55 -7.35 1.22
CA ASN A 138 22.42 -8.64 1.89
C ASN A 138 23.79 -9.28 2.08
N SER A 139 23.99 -9.96 3.22
CA SER A 139 25.24 -10.60 3.60
C SER A 139 25.53 -11.84 2.73
N ARG A 140 25.97 -11.59 1.50
CA ARG A 140 26.86 -12.38 0.64
C ARG A 140 26.79 -11.83 -0.79
N LYS A 141 27.98 -11.47 -1.33
CA LYS A 141 28.27 -10.87 -2.65
C LYS A 141 27.93 -9.38 -2.78
N ILE A 142 28.96 -8.56 -2.59
CA ILE A 142 29.18 -7.38 -3.44
C ILE A 142 29.42 -7.90 -4.86
N GLY A 143 28.33 -8.13 -5.57
CA GLY A 143 28.31 -8.62 -6.94
C GLY A 143 27.42 -7.71 -7.77
N LYS A 144 28.07 -6.79 -8.48
CA LYS A 144 27.64 -6.00 -9.66
C LYS A 144 26.19 -5.46 -9.71
N ARG A 145 26.11 -4.11 -9.74
CA ARG A 145 25.05 -3.25 -10.29
C ARG A 145 23.61 -3.79 -10.20
N GLY A 146 22.86 -3.32 -9.21
CA GLY A 146 21.39 -3.32 -9.24
C GLY A 146 20.90 -1.91 -9.57
N TYR A 147 20.28 -1.75 -10.74
CA TYR A 147 19.68 -0.53 -11.23
C TYR A 147 18.62 0.01 -10.26
N ASN A 148 18.54 1.34 -10.09
CA ASN A 148 17.45 1.97 -9.34
C ASN A 148 16.12 1.65 -10.04
N LEU A 149 15.23 0.92 -9.36
CA LEU A 149 13.90 0.57 -9.87
C LEU A 149 13.05 1.82 -10.23
N HIS A 150 13.45 2.99 -9.73
CA HIS A 150 12.82 4.29 -10.03
C HIS A 150 13.25 4.91 -11.37
N GLU A 151 14.31 4.41 -12.02
CA GLU A 151 14.74 4.87 -13.35
C GLU A 151 14.10 4.04 -14.48
N LEU A 152 13.72 2.78 -14.21
CA LEU A 152 13.09 1.90 -15.21
C LEU A 152 11.66 2.31 -15.56
N THR A 153 10.94 2.99 -14.66
CA THR A 153 9.62 3.56 -14.96
C THR A 153 9.69 4.76 -15.91
N LYS A 154 10.82 5.47 -16.00
CA LYS A 154 11.06 6.49 -17.05
C LYS A 154 11.44 5.87 -18.39
N ILE A 155 12.19 4.77 -18.39
CA ILE A 155 12.64 4.10 -19.63
C ILE A 155 11.49 3.34 -20.30
N GLY A 156 10.59 2.72 -19.51
CA GLY A 156 9.39 2.05 -20.05
C GLY A 156 8.39 3.00 -20.72
N GLN A 157 8.30 4.25 -20.23
CA GLN A 157 7.47 5.30 -20.83
C GLN A 157 8.06 5.83 -22.15
N LEU A 158 9.39 5.87 -22.27
CA LEU A 158 10.07 6.33 -23.50
C LEU A 158 10.19 5.23 -24.58
N LYS A 159 10.12 3.94 -24.21
CA LYS A 159 10.17 2.82 -25.16
C LYS A 159 8.81 2.27 -25.56
N THR A 160 7.78 2.43 -24.76
CA THR A 160 6.41 2.18 -25.23
C THR A 160 5.92 3.44 -25.92
N GLY A 161 6.25 3.56 -27.20
CA GLY A 161 5.55 4.43 -28.13
C GLY A 161 4.08 4.02 -28.20
N ARG A 162 3.30 4.33 -27.16
CA ARG A 162 1.85 4.42 -27.27
C ARG A 162 1.56 5.68 -28.05
N MET A 163 1.72 5.58 -29.37
CA MET A 163 0.95 6.42 -30.27
C MET A 163 -0.53 6.15 -29.97
N LEU A 164 -1.27 7.23 -29.73
CA LEU A 164 -2.73 7.20 -29.70
C LEU A 164 -3.28 6.71 -31.05
N PRO A 165 -4.49 6.14 -31.09
CA PRO A 165 -4.98 5.39 -32.24
C PRO A 165 -5.52 6.29 -33.36
N GLY A 166 -5.22 5.94 -34.60
CA GLY A 166 -5.97 6.39 -35.79
C GLY A 166 -5.12 7.05 -36.88
N LEU A 167 -4.83 6.31 -37.96
CA LEU A 167 -5.02 6.68 -39.38
C LEU A 167 -4.19 5.75 -40.30
N MET A 168 -4.92 4.98 -41.12
CA MET A 168 -4.69 4.57 -42.53
C MET A 168 -3.26 4.15 -42.95
N SER A 169 -3.00 2.88 -43.27
CA SER A 169 -3.22 2.16 -44.55
C SER A 169 -2.21 2.47 -45.67
N LEU A 170 -1.81 1.38 -46.35
CA LEU A 170 -1.12 1.26 -47.67
C LEU A 170 0.40 1.52 -47.64
N ASP A 171 1.28 0.77 -48.29
CA ASP A 171 1.19 -0.49 -49.04
C ASP A 171 2.62 -1.02 -49.25
N PHE A 172 2.71 -2.30 -49.61
CA PHE A 172 3.87 -3.03 -50.10
C PHE A 172 4.84 -2.24 -51.02
N ARG A 173 6.16 -2.39 -50.81
CA ARG A 173 7.01 -3.21 -51.69
C ARG A 173 8.36 -3.52 -51.05
#